data_AF-A0A4Q2YGY7-F1
#
_entry.id   AF-A0A4Q2YGY7-F1
#
_cell.length_a   1.000
_cell.length_b   1.000
_cell.length_c   1.000
_cell.angle_alpha   90.00
_cell.angle_beta   90.00
_cell.angle_gamma   90.00
#
_symmetry.space_group_name_H-M   'P 1'
#
loop_
_entity.id
_entity.type
_entity.pdbx_description
1 polymer ?
#
loop_
_entity_poly.entity_id
_entity_poly.type
_entity_poly.pdbx_seq_one_letter_code
_entity_poly.pdbx_strand_id
1 'polypeptide(L)'
;MFSTFLIVLPVFALILTGWIARRCGVFGVHAAGELNRFVVYLALPALLFDIIAKAKPTEIWQPGFIAAFGLGCLLVFMITLAIRRRTVPLADAAIASVIINTSRHPSP
;
A
#
# COMPACT_ATOMS: atom_id res chain seq x y z
N MET A 1 17.92 -23.11 -8.73
CA MET A 1 18.52 -22.12 -7.80
C MET A 1 19.03 -20.88 -8.54
N PHE A 2 19.83 -20.99 -9.61
CA PHE A 2 20.31 -19.83 -10.39
C PHE A 2 19.23 -19.06 -11.19
N SER A 3 18.15 -19.72 -11.61
CA SER A 3 17.07 -19.08 -12.40
C SER A 3 16.39 -17.92 -11.67
N THR A 4 16.25 -17.99 -10.35
CA THR A 4 15.66 -16.90 -9.56
C THR A 4 16.51 -15.63 -9.68
N PHE A 5 17.84 -15.77 -9.58
CA PHE A 5 18.76 -14.64 -9.72
C PHE A 5 18.61 -13.95 -11.08
N LEU A 6 18.52 -14.73 -12.16
CA LEU A 6 18.33 -14.21 -13.52
C LEU A 6 16.97 -13.49 -13.72
N ILE A 7 15.93 -13.86 -12.96
CA ILE A 7 14.60 -13.22 -13.03
C ILE A 7 14.61 -11.85 -12.32
N VAL A 8 15.34 -11.72 -11.20
CA VAL A 8 15.37 -10.44 -10.46
C VAL A 8 16.43 -9.48 -10.98
N LEU A 9 17.48 -9.99 -11.62
CA LEU A 9 18.55 -9.20 -12.24
C LEU A 9 18.05 -8.03 -13.12
N PRO A 10 17.07 -8.20 -14.03
CA PRO A 10 16.56 -7.07 -14.82
C PRO A 10 15.89 -5.98 -13.99
N VAL A 11 15.23 -6.34 -12.87
CA VAL A 11 14.63 -5.34 -11.96
C VAL A 11 15.74 -4.50 -11.30
N PHE A 12 16.80 -5.15 -10.82
CA PHE A 12 17.94 -4.44 -10.25
C PHE A 12 18.69 -3.61 -11.28
N ALA A 13 18.88 -4.12 -12.49
CA ALA A 13 19.51 -3.38 -13.59
C ALA A 13 18.70 -2.13 -13.96
N LEU A 14 17.37 -2.22 -13.98
CA LEU A 14 16.48 -1.08 -14.23
C LEU A 14 16.58 -0.03 -13.11
N ILE A 15 16.58 -0.46 -11.83
CA ILE A 15 16.76 0.43 -10.68
C ILE A 15 18.12 1.15 -10.75
N LEU A 16 19.19 0.40 -11.04
CA LEU A 16 20.54 0.95 -11.18
C LEU A 16 20.61 1.96 -12.32
N THR A 17 19.97 1.66 -13.45
CA THR A 17 19.88 2.57 -14.60
C THR A 17 19.15 3.87 -14.23
N GLY A 18 18.03 3.77 -13.50
CA GLY A 18 17.31 4.94 -12.98
C GLY A 18 18.15 5.77 -11.99
N TRP A 19 18.97 5.11 -11.16
CA TRP A 19 19.90 5.77 -10.24
C TRP A 19 21.04 6.49 -10.99
N ILE A 20 21.65 5.85 -12.00
CA ILE A 20 22.68 6.46 -12.85
C ILE A 20 22.09 7.67 -13.58
N ALA A 21 20.89 7.56 -14.16
CA ALA A 21 20.23 8.66 -14.84
C ALA A 21 19.96 9.86 -13.91
N ARG A 22 19.63 9.61 -12.63
CA ARG A 22 19.54 10.65 -11.59
C ARG A 22 20.91 11.23 -11.24
N ARG A 23 21.94 10.39 -11.12
CA ARG A 23 23.32 10.80 -10.76
C ARG A 23 23.98 11.63 -11.88
N CYS A 24 23.71 11.29 -13.14
CA CYS A 24 24.21 12.00 -14.32
C CYS A 24 23.50 13.34 -14.58
N GLY A 25 22.50 13.73 -13.77
CA GLY A 25 21.82 15.02 -13.88
C GLY A 25 20.95 15.16 -15.13
N VAL A 26 20.67 14.06 -15.84
CA VAL A 26 19.77 14.04 -17.02
C VAL A 26 18.35 14.42 -16.61
N PHE A 27 17.98 14.11 -15.38
CA PHE A 27 16.77 14.56 -14.72
C PHE A 27 17.08 15.76 -13.83
N GLY A 28 16.56 16.95 -14.18
CA GLY A 28 16.68 18.15 -13.36
C GLY A 28 16.12 17.96 -11.94
N VAL A 29 16.43 18.88 -11.03
CA VAL A 29 16.10 18.79 -9.58
C VAL A 29 14.61 18.48 -9.31
N HIS A 30 13.72 18.90 -10.22
CA HIS A 30 12.28 18.68 -10.16
C HIS A 30 11.78 17.45 -10.94
N ALA A 31 12.56 16.89 -11.86
CA ALA A 31 12.11 15.81 -12.74
C ALA A 31 11.83 14.50 -11.99
N ALA A 32 12.58 14.19 -10.94
CA ALA A 32 12.29 13.05 -10.07
C ALA A 32 10.97 13.23 -9.29
N GLY A 33 10.64 14.47 -8.91
CA GLY A 33 9.38 14.81 -8.26
C GLY A 33 8.19 14.69 -9.19
N GLU A 34 8.31 15.23 -10.41
CA GLU A 34 7.28 15.11 -11.44
C GLU A 34 7.06 13.67 -11.89
N LEU A 35 8.13 12.86 -12.02
CA LEU A 35 8.03 11.44 -12.31
C LEU A 35 7.28 10.68 -11.21
N ASN A 36 7.59 10.95 -9.93
CA ASN A 36 6.87 10.34 -8.82
C ASN A 36 5.39 10.73 -8.85
N ARG A 37 5.09 12.00 -9.14
CA ARG A 37 3.71 12.48 -9.28
C ARG A 37 3.00 11.78 -10.44
N PHE A 38 3.63 11.65 -11.59
CA PHE A 38 3.11 10.89 -12.72
C PHE A 38 2.82 9.43 -12.34
N VAL A 39 3.74 8.76 -11.64
CA VAL A 39 3.55 7.37 -11.23
C VAL A 39 2.35 7.22 -10.30
N VAL A 40 2.26 8.07 -9.27
CA VAL A 40 1.19 8.00 -8.28
C VAL A 40 -0.18 8.34 -8.87
N TYR A 41 -0.25 9.40 -9.68
CA TYR A 41 -1.54 9.89 -10.20
C TYR A 41 -1.99 9.21 -11.48
N LEU A 42 -1.08 8.63 -12.28
CA LEU A 42 -1.39 8.14 -13.62
C LEU A 42 -1.02 6.66 -13.77
N ALA A 43 0.20 6.27 -13.41
CA ALA A 43 0.63 4.88 -13.58
C ALA A 43 -0.07 3.91 -12.63
N LEU A 44 -0.25 4.26 -11.35
CA LEU A 44 -0.98 3.41 -10.39
C LEU A 44 -2.43 3.14 -10.81
N PRO A 45 -3.26 4.15 -11.11
CA PRO A 45 -4.63 3.90 -11.55
C PRO A 45 -4.68 3.20 -12.91
N ALA A 46 -3.76 3.50 -13.84
CA ALA A 46 -3.68 2.80 -15.12
C ALA A 46 -3.31 1.32 -14.94
N LEU A 47 -2.38 1.01 -14.03
CA LEU A 47 -2.02 -0.37 -13.70
C LEU A 47 -3.21 -1.10 -13.09
N LEU A 48 -3.91 -0.47 -12.15
CA LEU A 48 -5.11 -1.05 -11.57
C LEU A 48 -6.17 -1.33 -12.64
N PHE A 49 -6.40 -0.38 -13.55
CA PHE A 49 -7.31 -0.55 -14.67
C PHE A 49 -6.84 -1.67 -15.62
N ASP A 50 -5.56 -1.73 -15.95
CA ASP A 50 -4.98 -2.77 -16.81
C ASP A 50 -5.14 -4.17 -16.19
N ILE A 51 -4.91 -4.29 -14.88
CA ILE A 51 -5.14 -5.53 -14.13
C ILE A 51 -6.62 -5.91 -14.19
N ILE A 52 -7.54 -4.98 -13.95
CA ILE A 52 -8.98 -5.23 -14.00
C ILE A 52 -9.45 -5.59 -15.41
N ALA A 53 -8.93 -4.91 -16.45
CA ALA A 53 -9.31 -5.12 -17.84
C ALA A 53 -8.74 -6.42 -18.41
N LYS A 54 -7.53 -6.82 -17.98
CA LYS A 54 -6.90 -8.10 -18.35
C LYS A 54 -7.37 -9.27 -17.48
N ALA A 55 -8.05 -9.00 -16.36
CA ALA A 55 -8.64 -10.05 -15.53
C ALA A 55 -9.69 -10.81 -16.34
N LYS A 56 -9.30 -11.95 -16.88
CA LYS A 56 -10.18 -12.80 -17.66
C LYS A 56 -11.23 -13.41 -16.72
N PRO A 57 -12.54 -13.32 -17.04
CA PRO A 57 -13.59 -13.94 -16.24
C PRO A 57 -13.37 -15.43 -15.95
N THR A 58 -12.64 -16.14 -16.83
CA THR A 58 -12.26 -17.55 -16.68
C THR A 58 -11.12 -17.81 -15.69
N GLU A 59 -10.26 -16.83 -15.39
CA GLU A 59 -9.24 -16.91 -14.32
C GLU A 59 -9.78 -16.41 -12.96
N ILE A 60 -10.77 -15.51 -12.99
CA ILE A 60 -11.48 -15.03 -11.79
C ILE A 60 -12.25 -16.18 -11.13
N TRP A 61 -12.71 -17.15 -11.91
CA TRP A 61 -13.43 -18.33 -11.43
C TRP A 61 -12.50 -19.45 -10.92
N GLN A 62 -11.44 -19.09 -10.21
CA GLN A 62 -10.65 -20.03 -9.43
C GLN A 62 -11.11 -19.99 -7.96
N PRO A 63 -11.99 -20.90 -7.52
CA PRO A 63 -12.50 -20.93 -6.15
C PRO A 63 -11.37 -21.02 -5.11
N GLY A 64 -10.23 -21.61 -5.46
CA GLY A 64 -9.02 -21.62 -4.63
C GLY A 64 -8.39 -20.24 -4.42
N PHE A 65 -8.32 -19.39 -5.45
CA PHE A 65 -7.76 -18.03 -5.32
C PHE A 65 -8.68 -17.13 -4.49
N ILE A 66 -9.98 -17.18 -4.74
CA ILE A 66 -10.99 -16.44 -3.96
C ILE A 66 -10.98 -16.90 -2.50
N ALA A 67 -10.91 -18.21 -2.25
CA ALA A 67 -10.84 -18.75 -0.89
C ALA A 67 -9.53 -18.38 -0.20
N ALA A 68 -8.38 -18.45 -0.88
CA ALA A 68 -7.09 -18.08 -0.30
C ALA A 68 -6.98 -16.57 -0.01
N PHE A 69 -7.46 -15.72 -0.93
CA PHE A 69 -7.51 -14.27 -0.72
C PHE A 69 -8.51 -13.88 0.36
N GLY A 70 -9.71 -14.49 0.34
CA GLY A 70 -10.74 -14.29 1.34
C GLY A 70 -10.28 -14.73 2.74
N LEU A 71 -9.66 -15.92 2.84
CA LEU A 71 -9.05 -16.39 4.08
C LEU A 71 -7.89 -15.50 4.51
N GLY A 72 -7.03 -15.05 3.60
CA GLY A 72 -5.94 -14.13 3.92
C GLY A 72 -6.45 -12.81 4.50
N CYS A 73 -7.45 -12.20 3.85
CA CYS A 73 -8.12 -11.00 4.36
C CYS A 73 -8.78 -11.25 5.73
N LEU A 74 -9.50 -12.36 5.88
CA LEU A 74 -10.15 -12.75 7.13
C LEU A 74 -9.13 -12.95 8.25
N LEU A 75 -7.99 -13.58 7.95
CA LEU A 75 -6.93 -13.89 8.93
C LEU A 75 -6.27 -12.59 9.40
N VAL A 76 -5.91 -11.69 8.49
CA VAL A 76 -5.37 -10.36 8.83
C VAL A 76 -6.39 -9.55 9.63
N PHE A 77 -7.66 -9.59 9.25
CA PHE A 77 -8.74 -8.91 9.98
C PHE A 77 -8.93 -9.49 11.39
N MET A 78 -8.93 -10.82 11.54
CA MET A 78 -9.05 -11.52 12.82
C MET A 78 -7.83 -11.29 13.72
N ILE A 79 -6.62 -11.28 13.17
CA ILE A 79 -5.40 -10.89 13.90
C ILE A 79 -5.52 -9.45 14.39
N THR A 80 -5.92 -8.53 13.51
CA THR A 80 -6.08 -7.11 13.88
C THR A 80 -7.12 -6.93 14.96
N LEU A 81 -8.27 -7.63 14.88
CA LEU A 81 -9.30 -7.66 15.92
C LEU A 81 -8.80 -8.26 17.24
N ALA A 82 -8.06 -9.36 17.19
CA ALA A 82 -7.51 -10.01 18.38
C ALA A 82 -6.47 -9.13 19.08
N ILE A 83 -5.60 -8.47 18.32
CA ILE A 83 -4.65 -7.47 18.83
C ILE A 83 -5.41 -6.29 19.43
N ARG A 84 -6.40 -5.74 18.70
CA ARG A 84 -7.18 -4.59 19.15
C ARG A 84 -7.98 -4.88 20.42
N ARG A 85 -8.51 -6.10 20.56
CA ARG A 85 -9.18 -6.55 21.79
C ARG A 85 -8.23 -6.70 22.98
N ARG A 86 -6.94 -6.95 22.75
CA ARG A 86 -5.93 -7.00 23.81
C ARG A 86 -5.41 -5.63 24.24
N THR A 87 -5.49 -4.60 23.39
CA THR A 87 -4.79 -3.34 23.66
C THR A 87 -5.67 -2.19 24.11
N VAL A 88 -6.97 -2.09 23.77
CA VAL A 88 -7.80 -0.93 24.17
C VAL A 88 -9.31 -1.25 24.24
N PRO A 89 -9.99 -1.07 25.39
CA PRO A 89 -11.43 -0.87 25.43
C PRO A 89 -11.76 0.50 24.79
N LEU A 90 -12.39 0.49 23.61
CA LEU A 90 -12.75 1.72 22.86
C LEU A 90 -13.64 2.69 23.66
N ALA A 91 -14.28 2.23 24.73
CA ALA A 91 -15.13 3.06 25.58
C ALA A 91 -14.31 4.14 26.33
N ASP A 92 -13.12 3.80 26.83
CA ASP A 92 -12.37 4.71 27.70
C ASP A 92 -11.65 5.82 26.92
N ALA A 93 -11.19 5.54 25.70
CA ALA A 93 -10.54 6.54 24.85
C ALA A 93 -11.54 7.59 24.31
N ALA A 94 -12.78 7.18 24.03
CA ALA A 94 -13.86 8.08 23.65
C ALA A 94 -14.26 8.99 24.82
N ILE A 95 -14.45 8.42 26.01
CA ILE A 95 -14.78 9.17 27.25
C ILE A 95 -13.64 10.15 27.59
N ALA A 96 -12.37 9.74 27.49
CA ALA A 96 -11.23 10.61 27.76
C ALA A 96 -11.15 11.82 26.81
N SER A 97 -11.44 11.65 25.51
CA SER A 97 -11.43 12.75 24.55
C SER A 97 -12.50 13.82 24.84
N VAL A 98 -13.68 13.41 25.32
CA VAL A 98 -14.77 14.32 25.68
C VAL A 98 -14.43 15.10 26.95
N ILE A 99 -13.85 14.46 27.96
CA ILE A 99 -13.45 15.13 29.22
C ILE A 99 -12.32 16.14 28.97
N ILE A 100 -11.37 15.83 28.10
CA ILE A 100 -10.26 16.74 27.74
C ILE A 100 -10.76 17.97 26.97
N ASN A 101 -11.82 17.84 26.16
CA ASN A 101 -12.40 18.98 25.43
C ASN A 101 -13.19 19.91 26.39
N THR A 102 -13.97 19.34 27.30
CA THR A 102 -14.81 20.11 28.24
C THR A 102 -14.02 20.90 29.29
N SER A 103 -12.79 20.49 29.64
CA SER A 103 -11.94 21.20 30.62
C SER A 103 -11.15 22.39 30.05
N ARG A 104 -11.27 22.67 28.74
CA ARG A 104 -10.59 23.81 28.08
C ARG A 104 -11.43 25.06 27.90
N HIS A 105 -12.65 25.11 28.43
CA HIS A 105 -13.44 26.34 28.44
C HIS A 105 -13.22 27.07 29.78
N PRO A 106 -12.39 28.13 29.84
CA PRO A 106 -12.44 29.04 30.96
C PRO A 106 -13.79 29.77 30.87
N SER A 107 -14.52 29.76 31.99
CA SER A 107 -15.67 30.62 32.21
C SER A 107 -15.25 32.10 32.07
N PRO A 108 -16.14 32.96 31.54
CA PRO A 108 -15.88 34.40 31.36
C PRO A 108 -15.64 35.14 32.66
#